data_AF-A0A846Y6S1-F1
#
_entry.id   AF-A0A846Y6S1-F1
#
_cell.length_a   1.000
_cell.length_b   1.000
_cell.length_c   1.000
_cell.angle_alpha   90.00
_cell.angle_beta   90.00
_cell.angle_gamma   90.00
#
_symmetry.space_group_name_H-M   'P 1'
#
loop_
_entity.id
_entity.type
_entity.pdbx_description
1 polymer ?
#
loop_
_entity_poly.entity_id
_entity_poly.type
_entity_poly.pdbx_seq_one_letter_code
_entity_poly.pdbx_strand_id
1 'polypeptide(L)'
;MRISLIAAACIALPLLGACSSEDSQSTVSQADLSKALQDSGLKDAKLADCAAKLYVDEGVSQDGLQKMIKPGGSTPKEDGTMGGLNKDDTAKVSAATQKIAKECVAAPK
;
A
#
# COMPACT_ATOMS: atom_id res chain seq x y z
N MET A 1 55.51 1.86 15.51
CA MET A 1 55.07 0.59 14.90
C MET A 1 53.54 0.59 14.97
N ARG A 2 52.74 1.03 13.98
CA ARG A 2 52.51 0.64 12.57
C ARG A 2 52.07 -0.82 12.38
N ILE A 3 50.78 -1.09 12.60
CA ILE A 3 49.98 -2.18 12.00
C ILE A 3 48.58 -1.58 11.77
N SER A 4 48.38 -0.89 10.65
CA SER A 4 47.75 -1.36 9.41
C SER A 4 46.23 -1.16 9.40
N LEU A 5 45.85 -0.06 8.76
CA LEU A 5 44.52 0.27 8.28
C LEU A 5 44.03 -0.78 7.28
N ILE A 6 42.79 -1.25 7.45
CA ILE A 6 41.96 -1.70 6.32
C ILE A 6 40.63 -0.96 6.44
N ALA A 7 40.52 0.11 5.66
CA ALA A 7 39.26 0.63 5.21
C ALA A 7 38.75 -0.30 4.09
N ALA A 8 37.57 -0.87 4.29
CA ALA A 8 36.74 -1.39 3.21
C ALA A 8 35.33 -0.84 3.44
N ALA A 9 35.05 0.26 2.75
CA ALA A 9 33.70 0.72 2.52
C ALA A 9 32.95 -0.38 1.75
N CYS A 10 32.00 -1.02 2.42
CA CYS A 10 30.94 -1.79 1.77
C CYS A 10 29.62 -1.21 2.28
N ILE A 11 29.10 -0.26 1.49
CA ILE A 11 27.70 -0.08 1.10
C ILE A 11 26.67 -0.36 2.20
N ALA A 12 25.97 0.70 2.60
CA ALA A 12 24.66 0.68 3.26
C ALA A 12 23.92 -0.65 3.09
N LEU A 13 23.75 -1.39 4.19
CA LEU A 13 22.92 -2.59 4.21
C LEU A 13 21.51 -2.21 3.73
N PRO A 14 21.04 -2.76 2.60
CA PRO A 14 19.64 -2.68 2.27
C PRO A 14 18.94 -3.73 3.13
N LEU A 15 18.13 -3.27 4.07
CA LEU A 15 16.86 -3.91 4.46
C LEU A 15 16.83 -5.45 4.30
N LEU A 16 17.54 -6.15 5.18
CA LEU A 16 17.25 -7.54 5.56
C LEU A 16 16.82 -7.40 7.03
N GLY A 17 15.55 -7.46 7.38
CA GLY A 17 14.64 -8.54 7.09
C GLY A 17 14.27 -9.14 8.44
N ALA A 18 13.05 -8.82 8.90
CA ALA A 18 12.25 -9.56 9.87
C ALA A 18 13.02 -10.44 10.89
N CYS A 19 13.33 -9.87 12.06
CA CYS A 19 13.57 -10.67 13.26
C CYS A 19 13.33 -9.80 14.51
N SER A 20 12.11 -9.81 15.03
CA SER A 20 11.84 -10.09 16.46
C SER A 20 10.35 -9.95 16.75
N SER A 21 9.85 -10.99 17.37
CA SER A 21 8.51 -11.23 17.87
C SER A 21 7.96 -10.06 18.68
N GLU A 22 6.79 -9.57 18.32
CA GLU A 22 5.75 -9.05 19.23
C GLU A 22 4.55 -8.64 18.36
N ASP A 23 3.43 -9.33 18.55
CA ASP A 23 2.06 -9.10 18.04
C ASP A 23 1.79 -7.75 17.35
N SER A 24 2.33 -7.58 16.14
CA SER A 24 2.19 -6.35 15.34
C SER A 24 1.65 -6.78 13.99
N GLN A 25 0.32 -6.71 13.86
CA GLN A 25 -0.38 -6.86 12.59
C GLN A 25 0.38 -6.06 11.52
N SER A 26 0.94 -6.74 10.51
CA SER A 26 1.79 -6.09 9.51
C SER A 26 1.07 -4.88 8.94
N THR A 27 1.63 -3.70 9.18
CA THR A 27 1.11 -2.44 8.67
C THR A 27 1.18 -2.49 7.15
N VAL A 28 0.02 -2.37 6.50
CA VAL A 28 -0.08 -2.33 5.05
C VAL A 28 0.50 -1.01 4.58
N SER A 29 1.58 -1.10 3.81
CA SER A 29 2.23 0.07 3.22
C SER A 29 1.58 0.46 1.89
N GLN A 30 1.88 1.68 1.42
CA GLN A 30 1.52 2.12 0.06
C GLN A 30 2.08 1.17 -1.01
N ALA A 31 3.29 0.65 -0.81
CA ALA A 31 3.91 -0.28 -1.76
C ALA A 31 3.16 -1.62 -1.82
N ASP A 32 2.68 -2.12 -0.68
CA ASP A 32 1.87 -3.34 -0.63
C ASP A 32 0.53 -3.16 -1.34
N LEU A 33 -0.11 -2.00 -1.17
CA LEU A 33 -1.33 -1.64 -1.88
C LEU A 33 -1.11 -1.54 -3.39
N SER A 34 -0.06 -0.84 -3.82
CA SER A 34 0.26 -0.71 -5.25
C SER A 34 0.49 -2.08 -5.87
N LYS A 35 1.26 -2.94 -5.19
CA LYS A 35 1.50 -4.31 -5.63
C LYS A 35 0.20 -5.11 -5.73
N ALA A 36 -0.66 -5.04 -4.71
CA ALA A 36 -1.95 -5.73 -4.73
C ALA A 36 -2.88 -5.24 -5.86
N LEU A 37 -2.86 -3.94 -6.17
CA LEU A 37 -3.60 -3.36 -7.30
C LEU A 37 -3.07 -3.89 -8.65
N GLN A 38 -1.75 -3.97 -8.80
CA GLN A 38 -1.11 -4.54 -10.00
C GLN A 38 -1.42 -6.03 -10.17
N ASP A 39 -1.35 -6.77 -9.06
CA ASP A 39 -1.69 -8.20 -9.00
C ASP A 39 -3.18 -8.44 -9.34
N SER A 40 -4.06 -7.49 -8.95
CA SER A 40 -5.50 -7.50 -9.29
C SER A 40 -5.79 -7.16 -10.75
N GLY A 41 -4.79 -6.75 -11.53
CA GLY A 41 -4.91 -6.50 -12.97
C GLY A 41 -4.58 -5.08 -13.42
N LEU A 42 -4.29 -4.15 -12.51
CA LEU A 42 -3.91 -2.78 -12.88
C LEU A 42 -2.46 -2.74 -13.39
N LYS A 43 -2.26 -2.97 -14.68
CA LYS A 43 -0.91 -3.16 -15.27
C LYS A 43 -0.06 -1.89 -15.36
N ASP A 44 -0.64 -0.71 -15.18
CA ASP A 44 0.11 0.55 -15.13
C ASP A 44 0.61 0.78 -13.69
N ALA A 45 1.90 0.55 -13.48
CA ALA A 45 2.53 0.69 -12.17
C ALA A 45 2.41 2.12 -11.62
N LYS A 46 2.50 3.16 -12.47
CA LYS A 46 2.36 4.55 -12.02
C LYS A 46 0.94 4.85 -11.56
N LEU A 47 -0.06 4.30 -12.28
CA LEU A 47 -1.46 4.40 -11.89
C LEU A 47 -1.73 3.66 -10.57
N ALA A 48 -1.16 2.46 -10.41
CA ALA A 48 -1.26 1.69 -9.18
C ALA A 48 -0.61 2.40 -7.98
N ASP A 49 0.57 2.99 -8.17
CA ASP A 49 1.27 3.76 -7.14
C ASP A 49 0.48 5.02 -6.75
N CYS A 50 -0.07 5.74 -7.73
CA CYS A 50 -0.89 6.92 -7.51
C CYS A 50 -2.18 6.57 -6.75
N ALA A 51 -2.84 5.47 -7.13
CA ALA A 51 -4.03 4.98 -6.44
C ALA A 51 -3.75 4.56 -5.01
N ALA A 52 -2.70 3.77 -4.80
CA ALA A 52 -2.26 3.35 -3.47
C ALA A 52 -1.98 4.54 -2.55
N LYS A 53 -1.30 5.57 -3.09
CA LYS A 53 -1.01 6.80 -2.34
C LYS A 53 -2.31 7.49 -1.88
N LEU A 54 -3.28 7.67 -2.78
CA LEU A 54 -4.53 8.34 -2.43
C LEU A 54 -5.36 7.57 -1.39
N TYR A 55 -5.31 6.23 -1.36
CA TYR A 55 -5.97 5.46 -0.30
C TYR A 55 -5.32 5.67 1.08
N VAL A 56 -3.99 5.77 1.13
CA VAL A 56 -3.25 6.05 2.36
C VAL A 56 -3.45 7.51 2.80
N ASP A 57 -3.37 8.46 1.88
CA ASP A 57 -3.51 9.90 2.13
C ASP A 57 -4.93 10.28 2.59
N GLU A 58 -5.96 9.60 2.08
CA GLU A 58 -7.35 9.77 2.56
C GLU A 58 -7.56 9.19 3.97
N GLY A 59 -6.57 8.47 4.50
CA GLY A 59 -6.56 7.96 5.86
C GLY A 59 -7.45 6.73 6.06
N VAL A 60 -7.56 5.86 5.05
CA VAL A 60 -8.20 4.54 5.21
C VAL A 60 -7.48 3.78 6.32
N SER A 61 -8.24 3.15 7.22
CA SER A 61 -7.67 2.44 8.36
C SER A 61 -6.81 1.25 7.91
N GLN A 62 -5.85 0.84 8.75
CA GLN A 62 -4.99 -0.32 8.47
C GLN A 62 -5.78 -1.62 8.28
N ASP A 63 -6.87 -1.82 9.03
CA ASP A 63 -7.79 -2.94 8.82
C ASP A 63 -8.47 -2.85 7.45
N GLY A 64 -8.87 -1.65 7.04
CA GLY A 64 -9.44 -1.41 5.71
C GLY A 64 -8.46 -1.70 4.58
N LEU A 65 -7.24 -1.17 4.67
CA LEU A 65 -6.17 -1.42 3.70
C LEU A 65 -5.83 -2.91 3.62
N GLN A 66 -5.82 -3.61 4.76
CA GLN A 66 -5.57 -5.06 4.80
C GLN A 66 -6.68 -5.86 4.11
N LYS A 67 -7.92 -5.41 4.17
CA LYS A 67 -9.02 -6.01 3.40
C LYS A 67 -8.86 -5.71 1.91
N MET A 68 -8.44 -4.51 1.54
CA MET A 68 -8.27 -4.13 0.13
C MET A 68 -7.17 -4.92 -0.60
N ILE A 69 -6.08 -5.27 0.09
CA ILE A 69 -4.98 -6.06 -0.53
C ILE A 69 -5.26 -7.57 -0.58
N LYS A 70 -6.30 -8.06 0.11
CA LYS A 70 -6.67 -9.48 0.05
C LYS A 70 -7.36 -9.80 -1.28
N PRO A 71 -7.03 -10.93 -1.93
CA PRO A 71 -7.76 -11.39 -3.11
C PRO A 71 -9.27 -11.47 -2.83
N GLY A 72 -10.08 -10.84 -3.67
CA GLY A 72 -11.54 -10.74 -3.48
C GLY A 72 -11.99 -9.68 -2.48
N GLY A 73 -11.08 -8.91 -1.88
CA GLY A 73 -11.39 -7.85 -0.93
C GLY A 73 -12.12 -6.63 -1.51
N SER A 74 -12.24 -6.52 -2.83
CA SER A 74 -13.00 -5.46 -3.50
C SER A 74 -14.42 -5.89 -3.89
N THR A 75 -14.85 -7.11 -3.57
CA THR A 75 -16.21 -7.55 -3.92
C THR A 75 -17.24 -6.87 -3.01
N PRO A 76 -18.29 -6.25 -3.57
CA PRO A 76 -19.40 -5.76 -2.77
C PRO A 76 -19.99 -6.88 -1.90
N LYS A 77 -20.17 -6.62 -0.61
CA LYS A 77 -20.88 -7.49 0.33
C LYS A 77 -22.37 -7.19 0.29
N GLU A 78 -23.18 -8.12 0.79
CA GLU A 78 -24.64 -7.98 0.89
C GLU A 78 -25.09 -6.77 1.73
N ASP A 79 -24.22 -6.28 2.63
CA ASP A 79 -24.43 -5.09 3.45
C ASP A 79 -24.16 -3.76 2.71
N GLY A 80 -23.81 -3.82 1.42
CA GLY A 80 -23.52 -2.65 0.59
C GLY A 80 -22.12 -2.07 0.80
N THR A 81 -21.27 -2.69 1.61
CA THR A 81 -19.87 -2.28 1.78
C THR A 81 -18.96 -2.96 0.74
N MET A 82 -17.89 -2.28 0.35
CA MET A 82 -16.84 -2.88 -0.46
C MET A 82 -16.04 -3.83 0.43
N GLY A 83 -16.20 -5.14 0.29
CA GLY A 83 -15.31 -6.12 0.92
C GLY A 83 -15.34 -6.24 2.45
N GLY A 84 -16.36 -5.71 3.12
CA GLY A 84 -16.42 -5.72 4.60
C GLY A 84 -15.58 -4.61 5.25
N LEU A 85 -15.36 -3.51 4.53
CA LEU A 85 -14.92 -2.24 5.11
C LEU A 85 -15.99 -1.71 6.06
N ASN A 86 -15.56 -0.99 7.11
CA ASN A 86 -16.50 -0.23 7.92
C ASN A 86 -17.03 0.99 7.13
N LYS A 87 -18.04 1.69 7.68
CA LYS A 87 -18.67 2.82 7.00
C LYS A 87 -17.69 3.97 6.71
N ASP A 88 -16.81 4.27 7.66
CA ASP A 88 -15.84 5.37 7.56
C ASP A 88 -14.80 5.07 6.47
N ASP A 89 -14.25 3.86 6.45
CA ASP A 89 -13.31 3.42 5.43
C ASP A 89 -13.98 3.30 4.06
N THR A 90 -15.24 2.89 4.00
CA THR A 90 -16.01 2.87 2.74
C THR A 90 -16.15 4.29 2.16
N ALA A 91 -16.43 5.28 3.01
CA ALA A 91 -16.52 6.68 2.60
C ALA A 91 -15.16 7.21 2.11
N LYS A 92 -14.08 6.93 2.84
CA LYS A 92 -12.70 7.31 2.47
C LYS A 92 -12.26 6.63 1.17
N VAL A 93 -12.46 5.32 1.04
CA VAL A 93 -12.16 4.60 -0.21
C VAL A 93 -12.94 5.19 -1.39
N SER A 94 -14.20 5.57 -1.18
CA SER A 94 -15.01 6.23 -2.22
C SER A 94 -14.46 7.60 -2.58
N ALA A 95 -14.07 8.43 -1.60
CA ALA A 95 -13.46 9.73 -1.82
C ALA A 95 -12.10 9.63 -2.54
N ALA A 96 -11.24 8.72 -2.08
CA ALA A 96 -9.97 8.40 -2.72
C ALA A 96 -10.19 7.94 -4.17
N THR A 97 -11.18 7.07 -4.44
CA THR A 97 -11.49 6.61 -5.80
C THR A 97 -11.89 7.76 -6.73
N GLN A 98 -12.66 8.74 -6.24
CA GLN A 98 -12.98 9.94 -7.00
C GLN A 98 -11.74 10.80 -7.29
N LYS A 99 -10.82 10.91 -6.33
CA LYS A 99 -9.53 11.59 -6.53
C LYS A 99 -8.66 10.83 -7.53
N ILE A 100 -8.59 9.51 -7.45
CA ILE A 100 -7.83 8.66 -8.38
C ILE A 100 -8.29 8.88 -9.82
N ALA A 101 -9.60 8.92 -10.05
CA ALA A 101 -10.14 9.21 -11.38
C ALA A 101 -9.69 10.58 -11.92
N LYS A 102 -9.60 11.60 -11.05
CA LYS A 102 -9.21 12.97 -11.43
C LYS A 102 -7.69 13.15 -11.55
N GLU A 103 -6.94 12.59 -10.61
CA GLU A 103 -5.52 12.87 -10.39
C GLU A 103 -4.60 11.82 -11.00
N CYS A 104 -5.05 10.57 -11.09
CA CYS A 104 -4.24 9.46 -11.61
C CYS A 104 -4.63 9.03 -13.03
N VAL A 105 -5.92 9.14 -13.40
CA VAL A 105 -6.43 8.73 -14.72
C VAL A 105 -6.59 9.92 -15.66
N ALA A 106 -7.21 11.00 -15.20
CA ALA A 106 -7.46 12.19 -16.02
C ALA A 106 -6.30 13.20 -16.06
N ALA A 107 -5.25 13.01 -15.25
CA ALA A 107 -4.07 13.87 -15.34
C ALA A 107 -3.32 13.62 -16.65
N PRO A 108 -2.90 14.67 -17.39
CA PRO A 108 -2.11 14.51 -18.59
C PRO A 108 -0.78 13.82 -18.24
N LYS A 109 -0.49 12.70 -18.92
CA LYS A 109 0.77 11.96 -18.77
C LYS A 109 1.98 12.76 -19.26
#